data_AF-A0A0F4YH89-F1
#
_entry.id   AF-A0A0F4YH89-F1
#
_cell.length_a   1.000
_cell.length_b   1.000
_cell.length_c   1.000
_cell.angle_alpha   90.00
_cell.angle_beta   90.00
_cell.angle_gamma   90.00
#
_symmetry.space_group_name_H-M   'P 1'
#
loop_
_entity.id
_entity.type
_entity.pdbx_description
1 polymer ?
#
loop_
_entity_poly.entity_id
_entity_poly.type
_entity_poly.pdbx_seq_one_letter_code
_entity_poly.pdbx_strand_id
1 'polypeptide(L)'
;FGAGAIGLLLAAALATSQNFTSIVIADIDAARLEVAKSLDLGLKTTLLPRSSNPPPPPKDAPHSEQIAHALQSAQTVANTLKETHGIPNGFSRVYDCTGVPACVQAGIYASAPGGVLVQIGMGTPVQTLPLGAAALREVDLVGVFRYDGHAYPAAINLLTSETFKRVEEKVVTHRVKLAEEGQGERAFALAGKGVDENGVPVVKVIIEG
;
A
#
# COMPACT_ATOMS: atom_id res chain seq x y z
N PHE A 1 3.65 0.20 -0.53
CA PHE A 1 2.70 0.21 -1.66
C PHE A 1 1.28 0.16 -1.11
N GLY A 2 0.41 1.03 -1.62
CA GLY A 2 -0.98 1.15 -1.20
C GLY A 2 -1.20 2.28 -0.18
N ALA A 3 -2.13 3.18 -0.50
CA ALA A 3 -2.64 4.28 0.32
C ALA A 3 -4.10 4.05 0.73
N GLY A 4 -4.54 2.78 0.77
CA GLY A 4 -5.81 2.40 1.42
C GLY A 4 -5.68 2.41 2.95
N ALA A 5 -6.75 2.03 3.65
CA ALA A 5 -6.80 2.06 5.11
C ALA A 5 -5.60 1.34 5.78
N ILE A 6 -5.23 0.14 5.32
CA ILE A 6 -4.09 -0.61 5.86
C ILE A 6 -2.78 0.16 5.68
N GLY A 7 -2.51 0.66 4.46
CA GLY A 7 -1.27 1.36 4.15
C GLY A 7 -1.13 2.68 4.90
N LEU A 8 -2.21 3.43 5.05
CA LEU A 8 -2.22 4.69 5.80
C LEU A 8 -2.04 4.46 7.30
N LEU A 9 -2.76 3.52 7.90
CA LEU A 9 -2.62 3.20 9.33
C LEU A 9 -1.24 2.64 9.64
N LEU A 10 -0.69 1.79 8.76
CA LEU A 10 0.67 1.28 8.89
C LEU A 10 1.70 2.41 8.81
N ALA A 11 1.64 3.24 7.79
CA ALA A 11 2.58 4.35 7.63
C ALA A 11 2.51 5.33 8.81
N ALA A 12 1.29 5.62 9.30
CA ALA A 12 1.09 6.43 10.50
C ALA A 12 1.71 5.77 11.74
N ALA A 13 1.51 4.47 11.95
CA ALA A 13 2.11 3.75 13.06
C ALA A 13 3.64 3.77 12.98
N LEU A 14 4.22 3.58 11.79
CA LEU A 14 5.68 3.65 11.59
C LEU A 14 6.20 5.06 11.86
N ALA A 15 5.53 6.11 11.39
CA ALA A 15 5.94 7.50 11.58
C ALA A 15 5.89 7.95 13.04
N THR A 16 5.03 7.33 13.85
CA THR A 16 4.78 7.75 15.24
C THR A 16 5.45 6.88 16.30
N SER A 17 5.81 5.64 15.96
CA SER A 17 6.34 4.66 16.93
C SER A 17 7.72 4.10 16.58
N GLN A 18 8.23 4.35 15.37
CA GLN A 18 9.47 3.75 14.88
C GLN A 18 10.45 4.80 14.34
N ASN A 19 11.73 4.45 14.37
CA ASN A 19 12.82 5.33 13.92
C ASN A 19 13.14 5.12 12.44
N PHE A 20 12.17 5.38 11.55
CA PHE A 20 12.44 5.44 10.10
C PHE A 20 12.85 6.86 9.70
N THR A 21 13.95 6.97 8.95
CA THR A 21 14.45 8.27 8.46
C THR A 21 13.59 8.86 7.33
N SER A 22 12.87 8.02 6.60
CA SER A 22 11.97 8.43 5.52
C SER A 22 10.91 7.35 5.29
N ILE A 23 9.65 7.73 5.20
CA ILE A 23 8.53 6.84 4.87
C ILE A 23 7.90 7.31 3.57
N VAL A 24 7.78 6.39 2.61
CA VAL A 24 7.22 6.65 1.27
C VAL A 24 5.98 5.80 1.06
N ILE A 25 4.87 6.43 0.71
CA ILE A 25 3.65 5.76 0.25
C ILE A 25 3.54 5.91 -1.27
N ALA A 26 3.35 4.78 -1.95
CA ALA A 26 3.15 4.75 -3.39
C ALA A 26 1.79 4.13 -3.72
N ASP A 27 1.00 4.81 -4.54
CA ASP A 27 -0.34 4.38 -4.96
C ASP A 27 -0.64 4.91 -6.38
N ILE A 28 -1.58 4.28 -7.09
CA ILE A 28 -2.09 4.71 -8.40
C ILE A 28 -3.21 5.75 -8.30
N ASP A 29 -3.73 5.97 -7.09
CA ASP A 29 -4.81 6.90 -6.80
C ASP A 29 -4.28 8.15 -6.09
N ALA A 30 -4.22 9.25 -6.84
CA ALA A 30 -3.79 10.54 -6.32
C ALA A 30 -4.67 11.02 -5.16
N ALA A 31 -5.98 10.75 -5.18
CA ALA A 31 -6.90 11.20 -4.14
C ALA A 31 -6.56 10.55 -2.78
N ARG A 32 -6.16 9.28 -2.79
CA ARG A 32 -5.68 8.57 -1.59
C ARG A 32 -4.31 9.08 -1.11
N LEU A 33 -3.44 9.49 -2.04
CA LEU A 33 -2.17 10.12 -1.68
C LEU A 33 -2.36 11.50 -1.04
N GLU A 34 -3.40 12.25 -1.41
CA GLU A 34 -3.75 13.49 -0.71
C GLU A 34 -4.20 13.22 0.74
N VAL A 35 -4.91 12.11 0.99
CA VAL A 35 -5.21 11.69 2.37
C VAL A 35 -3.92 11.41 3.14
N ALA A 36 -2.95 10.70 2.54
CA ALA A 36 -1.64 10.46 3.16
C ALA A 36 -0.92 11.76 3.56
N LYS A 37 -0.90 12.76 2.67
CA LYS A 37 -0.31 14.07 2.96
C LYS A 37 -1.04 14.79 4.08
N SER A 38 -2.37 14.69 4.11
CA SER A 38 -3.22 15.35 5.13
C SER A 38 -3.02 14.82 6.55
N LEU A 39 -2.33 13.69 6.73
CA LEU A 39 -1.98 13.15 8.05
C LEU A 39 -0.93 14.00 8.78
N ASP A 40 -0.15 14.81 8.06
CA ASP A 40 0.89 15.69 8.62
C ASP A 40 1.95 14.94 9.45
N LEU A 41 2.36 13.76 8.96
CA LEU A 41 3.34 12.88 9.62
C LEU A 41 4.69 12.83 8.88
N GLY A 42 4.99 13.82 8.03
CA GLY A 42 6.22 13.84 7.23
C GLY A 42 6.30 12.73 6.17
N LEU A 43 5.15 12.15 5.80
CA LEU A 43 5.07 11.09 4.79
C LEU A 43 5.36 11.65 3.40
N LYS A 44 6.25 10.98 2.67
CA LYS A 44 6.47 11.23 1.25
C LYS A 44 5.50 10.38 0.43
N THR A 45 5.08 10.90 -0.72
CA THR A 45 4.14 10.19 -1.61
C THR A 45 4.67 10.09 -3.03
N THR A 46 4.39 8.98 -3.71
CA THR A 46 4.66 8.81 -5.15
C THR A 46 3.40 8.31 -5.85
N LEU A 47 2.94 9.06 -6.86
CA LEU A 47 1.89 8.60 -7.76
C LEU A 47 2.48 7.60 -8.76
N LEU A 48 1.97 6.38 -8.73
CA LEU A 48 2.35 5.33 -9.67
C LEU A 48 1.53 5.47 -10.95
N PRO A 49 2.12 5.16 -12.12
CA PRO A 49 1.36 5.17 -13.37
C PRO A 49 0.32 4.05 -13.36
N ARG A 50 -0.89 4.35 -13.87
CA ARG A 50 -1.98 3.37 -14.00
C ARG A 50 -1.75 2.36 -15.14
N SER A 51 -0.95 2.74 -16.13
CA SER A 51 -0.57 1.89 -17.24
C SER A 51 0.95 1.86 -17.36
N SER A 52 1.48 0.71 -17.77
CA SER A 52 2.90 0.59 -18.08
C SER A 52 3.22 1.27 -19.42
N ASN A 53 4.45 1.76 -19.55
CA ASN A 53 5.02 2.14 -20.84
C ASN A 53 6.36 1.39 -20.99
N PRO A 54 6.50 0.46 -21.97
CA PRO A 54 5.52 0.10 -22.98
C PRO A 54 4.24 -0.57 -22.42
N PRO A 55 3.12 -0.55 -23.16
CA PRO A 55 1.90 -1.26 -22.75
C PRO A 55 2.16 -2.77 -22.62
N PRO A 56 1.33 -3.49 -21.86
CA PRO A 56 1.47 -4.94 -21.74
C PRO A 56 1.32 -5.62 -23.10
N PRO A 57 2.01 -6.75 -23.31
CA PRO A 57 1.85 -7.53 -24.53
C PRO A 57 0.40 -8.04 -24.69
N PRO A 58 -0.02 -8.42 -25.90
CA PRO A 58 -1.32 -9.05 -26.15
C PRO A 58 -1.60 -10.23 -25.21
N LYS A 59 -2.87 -10.49 -24.90
CA LYS A 59 -3.26 -11.56 -23.96
C LYS A 59 -2.86 -12.96 -24.43
N ASP A 60 -2.77 -13.15 -25.74
CA ASP A 60 -2.36 -14.37 -26.44
C ASP A 60 -0.84 -14.46 -26.67
N ALA A 61 -0.08 -13.44 -26.29
CA ALA A 61 1.37 -13.49 -26.34
C ALA A 61 1.93 -14.59 -25.43
N PRO A 62 3.08 -15.20 -25.79
CA PRO A 62 3.72 -16.22 -24.98
C PRO A 62 3.87 -15.82 -23.51
N HIS A 63 3.68 -16.77 -22.60
CA HIS A 63 3.76 -16.51 -21.17
C HIS A 63 5.10 -15.89 -20.74
N SER A 64 6.20 -16.26 -21.40
CA SER A 64 7.53 -15.68 -21.20
C SER A 64 7.57 -14.18 -21.49
N GLU A 65 6.87 -13.70 -22.52
CA GLU A 65 6.79 -12.27 -22.85
C GLU A 65 5.99 -11.49 -21.81
N GLN A 66 4.89 -12.08 -21.32
CA GLN A 66 4.09 -11.48 -20.24
C GLN A 66 4.92 -11.33 -18.96
N ILE A 67 5.70 -12.36 -18.60
CA ILE A 67 6.61 -12.31 -17.45
C ILE A 67 7.69 -11.26 -17.67
N ALA A 68 8.35 -11.25 -18.83
CA ALA A 68 9.42 -10.29 -19.13
C ALA A 68 8.93 -8.84 -18.99
N HIS A 69 7.74 -8.53 -19.54
CA HIS A 69 7.11 -7.22 -19.41
C HIS A 69 6.78 -6.86 -17.96
N ALA A 70 6.20 -7.78 -17.19
CA ALA A 70 5.87 -7.55 -15.79
C ALA A 70 7.13 -7.26 -14.95
N LEU A 71 8.21 -8.04 -15.16
CA LEU A 71 9.49 -7.84 -14.48
C LEU A 71 10.15 -6.52 -14.85
N GLN A 72 10.13 -6.15 -16.13
CA GLN A 72 10.64 -4.85 -16.59
C GLN A 72 9.84 -3.70 -15.96
N SER A 73 8.52 -3.78 -15.96
CA SER A 73 7.64 -2.78 -15.37
C SER A 73 7.89 -2.62 -13.86
N ALA A 74 8.05 -3.74 -13.15
CA ALA A 74 8.39 -3.75 -11.73
C ALA A 74 9.74 -3.10 -11.43
N GLN A 75 10.77 -3.36 -12.26
CA GLN A 75 12.08 -2.72 -12.14
C GLN A 75 11.99 -1.21 -12.39
N THR A 76 11.24 -0.77 -13.41
CA THR A 76 11.03 0.66 -13.70
C THR A 76 10.38 1.37 -12.53
N VAL A 77 9.32 0.80 -11.93
CA VAL A 77 8.67 1.37 -10.75
C VAL A 77 9.64 1.45 -9.57
N ALA A 78 10.40 0.38 -9.31
CA ALA A 78 11.38 0.35 -8.24
C ALA A 78 12.49 1.40 -8.42
N ASN A 79 13.02 1.55 -9.63
CA ASN A 79 14.05 2.55 -9.94
C ASN A 79 13.51 3.96 -9.80
N THR A 80 12.30 4.21 -10.32
CA THR A 80 11.62 5.52 -10.16
C THR A 80 11.49 5.89 -8.68
N LEU A 81 11.05 4.96 -7.82
CA LEU A 81 10.95 5.20 -6.38
C LEU A 81 12.32 5.50 -5.77
N LYS A 82 13.35 4.74 -6.12
CA LYS A 82 14.70 4.94 -5.58
C LYS A 82 15.29 6.28 -5.97
N GLU A 83 15.18 6.65 -7.23
CA GLU A 83 15.68 7.92 -7.78
C GLU A 83 14.92 9.12 -7.21
N THR A 84 13.59 9.07 -7.23
CA THR A 84 12.72 10.15 -6.72
C THR A 84 13.01 10.49 -5.26
N HIS A 85 13.36 9.48 -4.45
CA HIS A 85 13.59 9.66 -3.02
C HIS A 85 15.07 9.67 -2.62
N GLY A 86 16.01 9.64 -3.58
CA GLY A 86 17.44 9.71 -3.31
C GLY A 86 17.99 8.52 -2.51
N ILE A 87 17.43 7.32 -2.72
CA ILE A 87 17.79 6.09 -2.01
C ILE A 87 18.28 5.01 -2.99
N PRO A 88 19.45 5.21 -3.63
CA PRO A 88 19.93 4.33 -4.70
C PRO A 88 20.09 2.86 -4.26
N ASN A 89 20.36 2.63 -2.97
CA ASN A 89 20.49 1.31 -2.39
C ASN A 89 19.15 0.62 -2.09
N GLY A 90 18.01 1.29 -2.23
CA GLY A 90 16.68 0.74 -1.94
C GLY A 90 16.19 0.97 -0.51
N PHE A 91 15.02 0.41 -0.20
CA PHE A 91 14.36 0.52 1.10
C PHE A 91 14.75 -0.65 2.02
N SER A 92 15.06 -0.37 3.28
CA SER A 92 15.32 -1.41 4.29
C SER A 92 14.08 -2.25 4.64
N ARG A 93 12.89 -1.64 4.49
CA ARG A 93 11.58 -2.27 4.67
C ARG A 93 10.65 -1.82 3.56
N VAL A 94 10.02 -2.78 2.88
CA VAL A 94 8.96 -2.53 1.91
C VAL A 94 7.70 -3.23 2.39
N TYR A 95 6.60 -2.50 2.47
CA TYR A 95 5.30 -3.07 2.85
C TYR A 95 4.38 -3.08 1.64
N ASP A 96 3.91 -4.26 1.24
CA ASP A 96 2.83 -4.39 0.28
C ASP A 96 1.49 -4.45 1.01
N CYS A 97 0.70 -3.39 0.87
CA CYS A 97 -0.66 -3.29 1.39
C CYS A 97 -1.71 -3.43 0.27
N THR A 98 -1.31 -3.90 -0.92
CA THR A 98 -2.17 -3.97 -2.10
C THR A 98 -2.56 -5.39 -2.47
N GLY A 99 -1.65 -6.36 -2.33
CA GLY A 99 -1.80 -7.72 -2.85
C GLY A 99 -1.65 -7.80 -4.38
N VAL A 100 -1.41 -6.68 -5.06
CA VAL A 100 -1.30 -6.62 -6.52
C VAL A 100 0.08 -7.15 -6.94
N PRO A 101 0.18 -8.14 -7.85
CA PRO A 101 1.45 -8.76 -8.21
C PRO A 101 2.53 -7.75 -8.66
N ALA A 102 2.15 -6.74 -9.44
CA ALA A 102 3.09 -5.69 -9.86
C ALA A 102 3.70 -4.91 -8.68
N CYS A 103 2.93 -4.68 -7.61
CA CYS A 103 3.42 -4.01 -6.40
C CYS A 103 4.36 -4.91 -5.59
N VAL A 104 4.03 -6.20 -5.47
CA VAL A 104 4.90 -7.18 -4.78
C VAL A 104 6.23 -7.34 -5.53
N GLN A 105 6.17 -7.50 -6.85
CA GLN A 105 7.36 -7.59 -7.71
C GLN A 105 8.22 -6.32 -7.65
N ALA A 106 7.59 -5.14 -7.77
CA ALA A 106 8.29 -3.86 -7.64
C ALA A 106 8.89 -3.71 -6.24
N GLY A 107 8.20 -4.18 -5.21
CA GLY A 107 8.70 -4.18 -3.84
C GLY A 107 9.95 -5.01 -3.64
N ILE A 108 10.06 -6.17 -4.29
CA ILE A 108 11.30 -6.96 -4.27
C ILE A 108 12.44 -6.12 -4.86
N TYR A 109 12.26 -5.53 -6.05
CA TYR A 109 13.30 -4.71 -6.69
C TYR A 109 13.61 -3.40 -5.95
N ALA A 110 12.63 -2.82 -5.25
CA ALA A 110 12.78 -1.59 -4.47
C ALA A 110 13.48 -1.85 -3.13
N SER A 111 13.43 -3.07 -2.61
CA SER A 111 14.12 -3.44 -1.36
C SER A 111 15.63 -3.31 -1.53
N ALA A 112 16.29 -2.87 -0.46
CA ALA A 112 17.74 -2.86 -0.36
C ALA A 112 18.31 -4.28 -0.22
N PRO A 113 19.61 -4.50 -0.50
CA PRO A 113 20.28 -5.74 -0.08
C PRO A 113 20.11 -5.96 1.43
N GLY A 114 19.74 -7.18 1.85
CA GLY A 114 19.39 -7.50 3.24
C GLY A 114 18.07 -6.87 3.71
N GLY A 115 17.27 -6.30 2.80
CA GLY A 115 15.99 -5.68 3.11
C GLY A 115 14.88 -6.71 3.32
N VAL A 116 13.73 -6.24 3.81
CA VAL A 116 12.56 -7.10 4.03
C VAL A 116 11.35 -6.55 3.26
N LEU A 117 10.73 -7.41 2.46
CA LEU A 117 9.40 -7.19 1.93
C LEU A 117 8.36 -7.87 2.83
N VAL A 118 7.44 -7.08 3.36
CA VAL A 118 6.32 -7.55 4.18
C VAL A 118 5.06 -7.56 3.33
N GLN A 119 4.49 -8.74 3.11
CA GLN A 119 3.28 -8.93 2.32
C GLN A 119 2.06 -8.97 3.24
N ILE A 120 1.25 -7.90 3.17
CA ILE A 120 0.05 -7.71 3.99
C ILE A 120 -1.21 -7.76 3.13
N GLY A 121 -1.15 -7.17 1.94
CA GLY A 121 -2.28 -7.12 1.03
C GLY A 121 -2.70 -8.51 0.54
N MET A 122 -4.01 -8.72 0.47
CA MET A 122 -4.59 -9.95 -0.03
C MET A 122 -4.95 -9.77 -1.51
N GLY A 123 -4.21 -10.46 -2.38
CA GLY A 123 -4.49 -10.49 -3.82
C GLY A 123 -4.73 -11.90 -4.32
N THR A 124 -4.24 -12.21 -5.51
CA THR A 124 -4.28 -13.59 -6.03
C THR A 124 -3.45 -14.52 -5.13
N PRO A 125 -3.95 -15.72 -4.79
CA PRO A 125 -3.26 -16.66 -3.91
C PRO A 125 -1.97 -17.21 -4.51
N VAL A 126 -1.81 -17.17 -5.83
CA VAL A 126 -0.62 -17.62 -6.55
C VAL A 126 -0.11 -16.49 -7.42
N GLN A 127 1.17 -16.15 -7.24
CA GLN A 127 1.84 -15.03 -7.91
C GLN A 127 3.19 -15.47 -8.48
N THR A 128 3.53 -14.94 -9.66
CA THR A 128 4.89 -15.03 -10.20
C THR A 128 5.76 -13.98 -9.53
N LEU A 129 6.84 -14.41 -8.87
CA LEU A 129 7.75 -13.52 -8.12
C LEU A 129 9.18 -13.63 -8.67
N PRO A 130 9.94 -12.52 -8.76
CA PRO A 130 11.36 -12.53 -9.11
C PRO A 130 12.24 -13.03 -7.96
N LEU A 131 12.09 -14.30 -7.57
CA LEU A 131 12.81 -14.87 -6.43
C LEU A 131 14.34 -14.81 -6.61
N GLY A 132 14.85 -14.93 -7.84
CA GLY A 132 16.29 -14.75 -8.10
C GLY A 132 16.79 -13.35 -7.70
N ALA A 133 16.00 -12.30 -7.93
CA ALA A 133 16.36 -10.94 -7.56
C ALA A 133 16.29 -10.68 -6.04
N ALA A 134 15.45 -11.45 -5.33
CA ALA A 134 15.42 -11.47 -3.88
C ALA A 134 16.63 -12.23 -3.32
N ALA A 135 16.86 -13.46 -3.79
CA ALA A 135 17.92 -14.34 -3.32
C ALA A 135 19.32 -13.73 -3.50
N LEU A 136 19.62 -13.17 -4.67
CA LEU A 136 20.93 -12.55 -4.96
C LEU A 136 21.22 -11.29 -4.12
N ARG A 137 20.21 -10.74 -3.44
CA ARG A 137 20.34 -9.56 -2.59
C ARG A 137 19.89 -9.84 -1.15
N GLU A 138 19.69 -11.11 -0.80
CA GLU A 138 19.23 -11.53 0.54
C GLU A 138 18.00 -10.75 1.01
N VAL A 139 17.01 -10.56 0.14
CA VAL A 139 15.74 -9.91 0.49
C VAL A 139 14.79 -10.94 1.09
N ASP A 140 14.38 -10.72 2.34
CA ASP A 140 13.39 -11.55 3.01
C ASP A 140 11.98 -11.23 2.53
N LEU A 141 11.15 -12.26 2.34
CA LEU A 141 9.73 -12.14 2.05
C LEU A 141 8.94 -12.67 3.24
N VAL A 142 8.28 -11.77 3.97
CA VAL A 142 7.54 -12.09 5.20
C VAL A 142 6.05 -11.90 4.95
N GLY A 143 5.29 -12.99 5.01
CA GLY A 143 3.83 -12.94 5.01
C GLY A 143 3.30 -12.55 6.39
N VAL A 144 2.26 -11.72 6.43
CA VAL A 144 1.56 -11.36 7.66
C VAL A 144 0.10 -11.78 7.56
N PHE A 145 -0.39 -12.46 8.60
CA PHE A 145 -1.79 -12.78 8.72
C PHE A 145 -2.35 -12.29 10.04
N ARG A 146 -3.23 -11.28 9.96
CA ARG A 146 -3.91 -10.67 11.11
C ARG A 146 -2.92 -10.18 12.16
N TYR A 147 -2.97 -10.74 13.36
CA TYR A 147 -2.29 -10.25 14.54
C TYR A 147 -2.17 -11.37 15.58
N ASP A 148 -1.20 -11.22 16.48
CA ASP A 148 -1.04 -12.06 17.66
C ASP A 148 -1.76 -11.45 18.88
N GLY A 149 -1.56 -12.04 20.06
CA GLY A 149 -2.10 -11.54 21.32
C GLY A 149 -1.51 -10.21 21.81
N HIS A 150 -0.43 -9.71 21.18
CA HIS A 150 0.26 -8.48 21.57
C HIS A 150 -0.17 -7.27 20.74
N ALA A 151 -0.69 -7.48 19.53
CA ALA A 151 -1.04 -6.40 18.62
C ALA A 151 -2.17 -5.49 19.15
N TYR A 152 -3.23 -6.05 19.74
CA TYR A 152 -4.36 -5.24 20.25
C TYR A 152 -3.93 -4.27 21.36
N PRO A 153 -3.24 -4.72 22.44
CA PRO A 153 -2.71 -3.80 23.43
C PRO A 153 -1.83 -2.69 22.83
N ALA A 154 -0.94 -3.04 21.89
CA ALA A 154 -0.09 -2.07 21.21
C ALA A 154 -0.90 -1.05 20.37
N ALA A 155 -1.90 -1.52 19.62
CA ALA A 155 -2.76 -0.68 18.80
C ALA A 155 -3.63 0.26 19.65
N ILE A 156 -4.17 -0.20 20.78
CA ILE A 156 -4.93 0.63 21.72
C ILE A 156 -4.03 1.73 22.28
N ASN A 157 -2.84 1.39 22.75
CA ASN A 157 -1.88 2.38 23.26
C ASN A 157 -1.55 3.44 22.20
N LEU A 158 -1.36 3.02 20.95
CA LEU A 158 -1.11 3.93 19.84
C LEU A 158 -2.30 4.85 19.57
N LEU A 159 -3.53 4.31 19.54
CA LEU A 159 -4.77 5.07 19.35
C LEU A 159 -5.01 6.12 20.44
N THR A 160 -4.58 5.86 21.68
CA THR A 160 -4.69 6.83 22.78
C THR A 160 -3.69 7.99 22.68
N SER A 161 -2.74 7.95 21.75
CA SER A 161 -1.81 9.06 21.52
C SER A 161 -2.48 10.19 20.72
N GLU A 162 -2.18 11.43 21.08
CA GLU A 162 -2.69 12.62 20.38
C GLU A 162 -2.34 12.63 18.88
N THR A 163 -1.16 12.11 18.53
CA THR A 163 -0.71 12.03 17.14
C THR A 163 -1.58 11.09 16.31
N PHE A 164 -2.05 9.98 16.89
CA PHE A 164 -2.84 8.99 16.17
C PHE A 164 -4.34 9.32 16.13
N LYS A 165 -4.85 10.11 17.08
CA LYS A 165 -6.24 10.61 17.04
C LYS A 165 -6.56 11.33 15.73
N ARG A 166 -5.62 12.14 15.24
CA ARG A 166 -5.72 12.82 13.93
C ARG A 166 -5.76 11.84 12.76
N VAL A 167 -5.08 10.71 12.88
CA VAL A 167 -5.02 9.68 11.84
C VAL A 167 -6.39 9.02 11.68
N GLU A 168 -7.05 8.67 12.77
CA GLU A 168 -8.40 8.08 12.74
C GLU A 168 -9.39 8.99 11.98
N GLU A 169 -9.41 10.27 12.34
CA GLU A 169 -10.31 11.27 11.73
C GLU A 169 -10.12 11.42 10.22
N LYS A 170 -8.89 11.23 9.73
CA LYS A 170 -8.56 11.37 8.30
C LYS A 170 -8.72 10.07 7.52
N VAL A 171 -8.49 8.92 8.14
CA VAL A 171 -8.59 7.61 7.49
C VAL A 171 -10.05 7.18 7.34
N VAL A 172 -10.91 7.48 8.30
CA VAL A 172 -12.36 7.25 8.20
C VAL A 172 -12.99 8.33 7.32
N THR A 173 -13.06 8.07 6.02
CA THR A 173 -13.58 9.06 5.07
C THR A 173 -15.10 9.05 4.95
N HIS A 174 -15.77 7.94 5.29
CA HIS A 174 -17.23 7.82 5.19
C HIS A 174 -17.81 7.15 6.44
N ARG A 175 -18.86 7.75 6.98
CA ARG A 175 -19.72 7.19 8.02
C ARG A 175 -21.13 7.12 7.46
N VAL A 176 -21.75 5.96 7.56
CA VAL A 176 -23.13 5.74 7.10
C VAL A 176 -23.93 5.09 8.22
N LYS A 177 -25.20 5.46 8.36
CA LYS A 177 -26.06 4.93 9.43
C LYS A 177 -26.85 3.75 8.92
N LEU A 178 -26.74 2.59 9.59
CA LEU A 178 -27.44 1.37 9.20
C LEU A 178 -28.96 1.54 9.25
N ALA A 179 -29.46 2.37 10.17
CA ALA A 179 -30.88 2.66 10.33
C ALA A 179 -31.52 3.40 9.13
N GLU A 180 -30.71 4.04 8.28
CA GLU A 180 -31.19 4.71 7.08
C GLU A 180 -31.29 3.72 5.92
N GLU A 181 -32.46 3.66 5.28
CA GLU A 181 -32.73 2.73 4.18
C GLU A 181 -31.69 2.88 3.04
N GLY A 182 -31.17 1.75 2.56
CA GLY A 182 -30.16 1.70 1.49
C GLY A 182 -28.73 2.08 1.89
N GLN A 183 -28.48 2.61 3.09
CA GLN A 183 -27.13 3.00 3.50
C GLN A 183 -26.18 1.81 3.71
N GLY A 184 -26.70 0.65 4.13
CA GLY A 184 -25.91 -0.58 4.24
C GLY A 184 -25.32 -0.98 2.88
N GLU A 185 -26.14 -1.05 1.83
CA GLU A 185 -25.70 -1.35 0.47
C GLU A 185 -24.75 -0.28 -0.08
N ARG A 186 -25.06 1.00 0.17
CA ARG A 186 -24.17 2.12 -0.17
C ARG A 186 -22.80 1.96 0.47
N ALA A 187 -22.72 1.49 1.72
CA ALA A 187 -21.45 1.27 2.42
C ALA A 187 -20.54 0.29 1.66
N PHE A 188 -21.09 -0.85 1.23
CA PHE A 188 -20.36 -1.86 0.48
C PHE A 188 -19.99 -1.37 -0.91
N ALA A 189 -20.88 -0.62 -1.58
CA ALA A 189 -20.59 -0.01 -2.88
C ALA A 189 -19.46 1.02 -2.80
N LEU A 190 -19.43 1.85 -1.75
CA LEU A 190 -18.35 2.81 -1.50
C LEU A 190 -17.03 2.09 -1.25
N ALA A 191 -17.02 1.06 -0.40
CA ALA A 191 -15.80 0.32 -0.04
C ALA A 191 -15.07 -0.30 -1.25
N GLY A 192 -15.78 -0.56 -2.35
CA GLY A 192 -15.20 -1.05 -3.61
C GLY A 192 -14.70 0.04 -4.57
N LYS A 193 -14.83 1.33 -4.23
CA LYS A 193 -14.50 2.46 -5.11
C LYS A 193 -13.29 3.26 -4.60
N GLY A 194 -12.68 4.03 -5.50
CA GLY A 194 -11.63 4.99 -5.15
C GLY A 194 -12.19 6.33 -4.66
N VAL A 195 -13.34 6.74 -5.20
CA VAL A 195 -14.05 7.97 -4.85
C VAL A 195 -15.56 7.73 -4.74
N ASP A 196 -16.24 8.57 -3.97
CA ASP A 196 -17.70 8.60 -3.90
C ASP A 196 -18.32 9.34 -5.11
N GLU A 197 -19.65 9.46 -5.10
CA GLU A 197 -20.44 10.20 -6.09
C GLU A 197 -20.09 11.69 -6.22
N ASN A 198 -19.41 12.28 -5.22
CA ASN A 198 -19.00 13.68 -5.19
C ASN A 198 -17.50 13.86 -5.46
N GLY A 199 -16.77 12.77 -5.75
CA GLY A 199 -15.33 12.80 -5.95
C GLY A 199 -14.50 12.78 -4.66
N VAL A 200 -15.12 12.54 -3.50
CA VAL A 200 -14.43 12.42 -2.22
C VAL A 200 -13.71 11.07 -2.15
N PRO A 201 -12.40 11.04 -1.80
CA PRO A 201 -11.66 9.80 -1.69
C PRO A 201 -12.28 8.81 -0.69
N VAL A 202 -12.42 7.55 -1.10
CA VAL A 202 -12.86 6.45 -0.24
C VAL A 202 -11.64 5.67 0.24
N VAL A 203 -11.44 5.67 1.56
CA VAL A 203 -10.35 4.96 2.25
C VAL A 203 -10.91 3.94 3.23
N LYS A 204 -11.73 4.39 4.18
CA LYS A 204 -12.43 3.55 5.15
C LYS A 204 -13.87 4.03 5.31
N VAL A 205 -14.78 3.09 5.11
CA VAL A 205 -16.21 3.25 5.38
C VAL A 205 -16.54 2.60 6.71
N ILE A 206 -17.26 3.31 7.58
CA ILE A 206 -17.78 2.83 8.86
C ILE A 206 -19.30 2.83 8.78
N ILE A 207 -19.91 1.71 9.15
CA ILE A 207 -21.36 1.58 9.34
C ILE A 207 -21.62 1.78 10.83
N GLU A 208 -22.46 2.77 11.15
CA GLU A 208 -22.88 3.10 12.51
C GLU A 208 -24.27 2.51 12.76
N GLY A 209 -24.48 1.99 13.97
CA GLY A 209 -25.74 1.36 14.39
C GLY A 209 -26.85 2.36 14.63
#